data_AF-A0A1R1XVV5-F1
#
_entry.id   AF-A0A1R1XVV5-F1
#
_cell.length_a   1.000
_cell.length_b   1.000
_cell.length_c   1.000
_cell.angle_alpha   90.00
_cell.angle_beta   90.00
_cell.angle_gamma   90.00
#
_symmetry.space_group_name_H-M   'P 1'
#
loop_
_entity.id
_entity.type
_entity.pdbx_description
1 polymer ?
#
loop_
_entity_poly.entity_id
_entity_poly.type
_entity_poly.pdbx_seq_one_letter_code
_entity_poly.pdbx_strand_id
1 'polypeptide(L)'
;MESYFQTNKKSWIESSFYNRAFKILIESREVLKWSYVVAFFLEAGNDSHIFEGVQSGLEMATEKLNELLETEIYPETVDKLKWEIINASEFALDRKRALQYYS
;
A
#
# COMPACT_ATOMS: atom_id res chain seq x y z
N MET A 1 -36.54 6.81 -5.51
CA MET A 1 -35.53 7.90 -5.65
C MET A 1 -34.48 7.81 -4.55
N GLU A 2 -34.88 7.68 -3.28
CA GLU A 2 -33.97 7.57 -2.13
C GLU A 2 -32.99 6.38 -2.21
N SER A 3 -33.43 5.22 -2.69
CA SER A 3 -32.58 4.04 -2.89
C SER A 3 -31.44 4.27 -3.88
N TYR A 4 -31.71 4.95 -5.01
CA TYR A 4 -30.70 5.25 -6.04
C TYR A 4 -29.62 6.21 -5.55
N PHE A 5 -29.97 7.18 -4.71
CA PHE A 5 -28.98 8.08 -4.10
C PHE A 5 -28.07 7.34 -3.12
N GLN A 6 -28.61 6.37 -2.36
CA GLN A 6 -27.80 5.53 -1.47
C GLN A 6 -26.86 4.60 -2.25
N THR A 7 -27.33 4.00 -3.35
CA THR A 7 -26.49 3.15 -4.21
C THR A 7 -25.35 3.93 -4.87
N ASN A 8 -25.63 5.11 -5.41
CA ASN A 8 -24.60 5.97 -6.03
C ASN A 8 -23.57 6.46 -5.02
N LYS A 9 -24.00 6.83 -3.80
CA LYS A 9 -23.10 7.25 -2.73
C LYS A 9 -22.19 6.11 -2.26
N LYS A 10 -22.73 4.89 -2.16
CA LYS A 10 -21.97 3.67 -1.82
C LYS A 10 -20.90 3.38 -2.88
N SER A 11 -21.28 3.38 -4.16
CA SER A 11 -20.35 3.15 -5.28
C SER A 11 -19.24 4.22 -5.37
N TRP A 12 -19.54 5.50 -5.14
CA TRP A 12 -18.53 6.56 -5.16
C TRP A 12 -17.53 6.45 -4.00
N ILE A 13 -18.01 6.19 -2.78
CA ILE A 13 -17.14 5.96 -1.61
C ILE A 13 -16.30 4.69 -1.79
N GLU A 14 -16.84 3.66 -2.44
CA GLU A 14 -16.11 2.44 -2.77
C GLU A 14 -15.01 2.68 -3.81
N SER A 15 -15.29 3.50 -4.84
CA SER A 15 -14.26 3.86 -5.81
C SER A 15 -13.12 4.70 -5.23
N SER A 16 -13.38 5.49 -4.18
CA SER A 16 -12.38 6.41 -3.62
C SER A 16 -11.32 5.71 -2.77
N PHE A 17 -11.69 4.68 -1.98
CA PHE A 17 -10.70 3.92 -1.22
C PHE A 17 -9.77 3.12 -2.14
N TYR A 18 -10.32 2.54 -3.22
CA TYR A 18 -9.54 1.75 -4.17
C TYR A 18 -8.52 2.65 -4.91
N ASN A 19 -8.94 3.85 -5.34
CA ASN A 19 -8.03 4.84 -5.93
C ASN A 19 -6.93 5.28 -4.96
N ARG A 20 -7.26 5.47 -3.66
CA ARG A 20 -6.26 5.79 -2.64
C ARG A 20 -5.25 4.65 -2.47
N ALA A 21 -5.73 3.41 -2.36
CA ALA A 21 -4.89 2.23 -2.21
C ALA A 21 -3.96 2.05 -3.43
N PHE A 22 -4.49 2.21 -4.64
CA PHE A 22 -3.70 2.14 -5.88
C PHE A 22 -2.63 3.24 -5.96
N LYS A 23 -2.96 4.47 -5.54
CA LYS A 23 -1.98 5.56 -5.45
C LYS A 23 -0.85 5.24 -4.46
N ILE A 24 -1.20 4.74 -3.28
CA ILE A 24 -0.21 4.33 -2.27
C ILE A 24 0.69 3.22 -2.82
N LEU A 25 0.13 2.23 -3.52
CA LEU A 25 0.89 1.15 -4.15
C LEU A 25 1.94 1.68 -5.13
N ILE A 26 1.56 2.60 -6.03
CA ILE A 26 2.48 3.21 -7.00
C ILE A 26 3.59 3.98 -6.29
N GLU A 27 3.24 4.82 -5.33
CA GLU A 27 4.21 5.61 -4.58
C GLU A 27 5.17 4.73 -3.77
N SER A 28 4.69 3.64 -3.17
CA SER A 28 5.53 2.67 -2.46
C SER A 28 6.51 1.97 -3.40
N ARG A 29 6.08 1.57 -4.61
CA ARG A 29 6.96 1.01 -5.64
C ARG A 29 8.03 2.00 -6.10
N GLU A 30 7.68 3.27 -6.24
CA GLU A 30 8.64 4.32 -6.59
C GLU A 30 9.71 4.49 -5.50
N VAL A 31 9.29 4.56 -4.24
CA VAL A 31 10.22 4.64 -3.10
C VAL A 31 11.11 3.40 -3.04
N LEU A 32 10.57 2.19 -3.22
CA LEU A 32 11.34 0.94 -3.26
C LEU A 32 12.39 0.94 -4.37
N LYS A 33 12.03 1.39 -5.58
CA LYS A 33 12.98 1.49 -6.69
C LYS A 33 14.19 2.35 -6.32
N TRP A 34 13.96 3.50 -5.67
CA TRP A 34 15.04 4.39 -5.26
C TRP A 34 15.79 3.90 -4.01
N SER A 35 15.13 3.16 -3.11
CA SER A 35 15.79 2.58 -1.92
C SER A 35 16.87 1.58 -2.31
N TYR A 36 16.70 0.85 -3.41
CA TYR A 36 17.75 -0.03 -3.94
C TYR A 36 19.01 0.72 -4.40
N VAL A 37 18.85 1.92 -4.96
CA VAL A 37 19.99 2.78 -5.34
C VAL A 37 20.69 3.28 -4.08
N VAL A 38 19.96 3.65 -3.04
CA VAL A 38 20.53 4.05 -1.74
C VAL A 38 21.29 2.88 -1.10
N ALA A 39 20.68 1.70 -1.03
CA ALA A 39 21.30 0.48 -0.48
C ALA A 39 22.64 0.15 -1.15
N PHE A 40 22.73 0.33 -2.48
CA PHE A 40 23.96 0.09 -3.22
C PHE A 40 25.15 0.95 -2.76
N PHE A 41 24.89 2.18 -2.29
CA PHE A 41 25.94 3.12 -1.86
C PHE A 41 26.13 3.18 -0.35
N LEU A 42 25.34 2.44 0.44
CA LEU A 42 25.51 2.39 1.90
C LEU A 42 26.75 1.58 2.27
N GLU A 43 27.56 2.11 3.18
CA GLU A 43 28.65 1.35 3.79
C GLU A 43 28.08 0.25 4.70
N ALA A 44 28.67 -0.94 4.63
CA ALA A 44 28.24 -2.07 5.44
C ALA A 44 28.40 -1.75 6.93
N GLY A 45 27.29 -1.84 7.67
CA GLY A 45 27.28 -1.53 9.09
C GLY A 45 25.89 -1.68 9.69
N ASN A 46 25.75 -1.22 10.94
CA ASN A 46 24.47 -1.29 11.64
C ASN A 46 23.37 -0.51 10.92
N ASP A 47 23.71 0.65 10.35
CA ASP A 47 22.75 1.52 9.66
C ASP A 47 22.29 0.90 8.33
N SER A 48 23.18 0.21 7.60
CA SER A 48 22.79 -0.51 6.37
C SER A 48 21.85 -1.68 6.68
N HIS A 49 22.11 -2.43 7.76
CA HIS A 49 21.22 -3.52 8.19
C HIS A 49 19.84 -3.01 8.65
N ILE A 50 19.79 -1.88 9.35
CA ILE A 50 18.53 -1.25 9.74
C ILE A 50 17.76 -0.80 8.49
N PHE A 51 18.43 -0.14 7.55
CA PHE A 51 17.83 0.31 6.30
C PHE A 51 17.25 -0.85 5.50
N GLU A 52 18.02 -1.93 5.30
CA GLU A 52 17.58 -3.15 4.60
C GLU A 52 16.35 -3.78 5.27
N GLY A 53 16.32 -3.82 6.61
CA GLY A 53 15.16 -4.30 7.37
C GLY A 53 13.90 -3.45 7.14
N VAL A 54 14.06 -2.13 7.10
CA VAL A 54 12.94 -1.21 6.81
C VAL A 54 12.49 -1.34 5.35
N GLN A 55 13.44 -1.48 4.42
CA GLN A 55 13.16 -1.71 2.99
C GLN A 55 12.38 -3.00 2.78
N SER A 56 12.84 -4.11 3.36
CA SER A 56 12.15 -5.42 3.32
C SER A 56 10.73 -5.33 3.87
N GLY A 57 10.53 -4.57 4.96
CA GLY A 57 9.21 -4.30 5.52
C GLY A 57 8.27 -3.58 4.55
N LEU A 58 8.78 -2.60 3.78
CA LEU A 58 8.00 -1.92 2.75
C LEU A 58 7.69 -2.83 1.55
N GLU A 59 8.64 -3.68 1.12
CA GLU A 59 8.39 -4.65 0.05
C GLU A 59 7.25 -5.60 0.40
N MET A 60 7.30 -6.22 1.58
CA MET A 60 6.25 -7.13 2.03
C MET A 60 4.87 -6.44 2.09
N ALA A 61 4.82 -5.21 2.58
CA ALA A 61 3.57 -4.44 2.63
C ALA A 61 3.05 -4.07 1.22
N THR A 62 3.96 -3.76 0.30
CA THR A 62 3.65 -3.38 -1.09
C THR A 62 3.11 -4.58 -1.87
N GLU A 63 3.75 -5.74 -1.77
CA GLU A 63 3.29 -6.97 -2.41
C GLU A 63 1.93 -7.42 -1.85
N LYS A 64 1.75 -7.33 -0.53
CA LYS A 64 0.46 -7.68 0.07
C LYS A 64 -0.68 -6.80 -0.43
N LEU A 65 -0.42 -5.50 -0.57
CA LEU A 65 -1.39 -4.57 -1.13
C LEU A 65 -1.67 -4.86 -2.62
N ASN A 66 -0.64 -5.22 -3.38
CA ASN A 66 -0.78 -5.60 -4.79
C ASN A 66 -1.70 -6.81 -4.97
N GLU A 67 -1.45 -7.90 -4.22
CA GLU A 67 -2.29 -9.11 -4.23
C GLU A 67 -3.76 -8.79 -3.96
N LEU A 68 -4.04 -7.95 -2.96
CA LEU A 68 -5.41 -7.57 -2.59
C LEU A 68 -6.09 -6.75 -3.68
N LEU A 69 -5.35 -5.87 -4.37
CA LEU A 69 -5.90 -5.07 -5.47
C LEU A 69 -6.15 -5.91 -6.74
N GLU A 70 -5.38 -6.98 -6.96
CA GLU A 70 -5.58 -7.93 -8.07
C GLU A 70 -6.65 -8.99 -7.80
N THR A 71 -7.12 -9.10 -6.55
CA THR A 71 -8.15 -10.09 -6.16
C THR A 71 -9.50 -9.77 -6.81
N GLU A 72 -10.14 -10.78 -7.39
CA GLU A 72 -11.49 -10.66 -7.95
C GLU A 72 -12.53 -10.29 -6.87
N ILE A 73 -13.44 -9.37 -7.21
CA ILE A 73 -14.47 -8.88 -6.29
C ILE A 73 -15.74 -9.70 -6.46
N TYR A 74 -16.15 -10.38 -5.39
CA TYR A 74 -17.42 -11.09 -5.32
C TYR A 74 -18.40 -10.38 -4.35
N PRO A 75 -19.71 -10.34 -4.64
CA PRO A 75 -20.69 -9.62 -3.81
C PRO A 75 -20.69 -10.01 -2.33
N GLU A 76 -20.42 -11.28 -2.02
CA GLU A 76 -20.40 -11.83 -0.68
C GLU A 76 -19.11 -11.52 0.12
N THR A 77 -18.03 -11.14 -0.57
CA THR A 77 -16.73 -10.84 0.06
C THR A 77 -16.35 -9.35 0.01
N VAL A 78 -17.10 -8.52 -0.73
CA VAL A 78 -16.75 -7.12 -1.02
C VAL A 78 -16.47 -6.28 0.23
N ASP A 79 -17.28 -6.43 1.29
CA ASP A 79 -17.11 -5.66 2.53
C ASP A 79 -15.83 -6.08 3.27
N LYS A 80 -15.50 -7.38 3.26
CA LYS A 80 -14.28 -7.91 3.87
C LYS A 80 -13.05 -7.46 3.09
N LEU A 81 -13.06 -7.65 1.76
CA LEU A 81 -11.96 -7.27 0.87
C LEU A 81 -11.66 -5.77 0.96
N LYS A 82 -12.71 -4.94 1.06
CA LYS A 82 -12.56 -3.50 1.29
C LYS A 82 -11.73 -3.20 2.54
N TRP A 83 -12.05 -3.82 3.68
CA TRP A 83 -11.31 -3.59 4.91
C TRP A 83 -9.87 -4.10 4.83
N GLU A 84 -9.65 -5.24 4.17
CA GLU A 84 -8.31 -5.76 3.93
C GLU A 84 -7.46 -4.81 3.08
N ILE A 85 -8.02 -4.26 1.99
CA ILE A 85 -7.35 -3.26 1.15
C ILE A 85 -7.03 -1.99 1.95
N ILE A 86 -7.99 -1.47 2.72
CA ILE A 86 -7.78 -0.26 3.53
C ILE A 86 -6.63 -0.49 4.53
N ASN A 87 -6.68 -1.58 5.29
CA ASN A 87 -5.66 -1.87 6.30
C ASN A 87 -4.28 -2.10 5.67
N ALA A 88 -4.20 -2.85 4.58
CA ALA A 88 -2.95 -3.06 3.85
C ALA A 88 -2.40 -1.74 3.28
N SER A 89 -3.28 -0.85 2.79
CA SER A 89 -2.86 0.45 2.25
C SER A 89 -2.28 1.37 3.32
N GLU A 90 -2.88 1.44 4.50
CA GLU A 90 -2.36 2.27 5.60
C GLU A 90 -1.07 1.68 6.16
N PHE A 91 -0.97 0.35 6.25
CA PHE A 91 0.28 -0.31 6.65
C PHE A 91 1.43 -0.04 5.66
N ALA A 92 1.17 -0.15 4.36
CA ALA A 92 2.15 0.18 3.33
C ALA A 92 2.57 1.66 3.38
N LEU A 93 1.62 2.57 3.64
CA LEU A 93 1.90 3.99 3.82
C LEU A 93 2.83 4.25 5.02
N ASP A 94 2.60 3.57 6.15
CA ASP A 94 3.45 3.70 7.34
C ASP A 94 4.85 3.14 7.10
N ARG A 95 4.98 2.00 6.41
CA ARG A 95 6.29 1.47 6.02
C ARG A 95 7.01 2.40 5.04
N LYS A 96 6.28 3.01 4.10
CA LYS A 96 6.84 3.97 3.14
C LYS A 96 7.43 5.17 3.86
N ARG A 97 6.68 5.73 4.81
CA ARG A 97 7.14 6.85 5.65
C ARG A 97 8.36 6.48 6.48
N ALA A 98 8.38 5.27 7.04
CA ALA A 98 9.54 4.80 7.80
C ALA A 98 10.79 4.74 6.91
N LEU A 99 10.70 4.19 5.69
CA LEU A 99 11.85 4.12 4.79
C LEU A 99 12.33 5.50 4.34
N GLN A 100 11.40 6.42 4.05
CA GLN A 100 11.70 7.81 3.68
C GLN A 100 12.36 8.62 4.81
N TYR A 101 12.24 8.19 6.06
CA TYR A 101 12.93 8.82 7.18
C TYR A 101 14.44 8.48 7.20
N TYR A 102 14.83 7.34 6.62
CA TYR A 102 16.22 6.87 6.57
C TYR A 102 16.95 7.21 5.25
N SER A 103 16.25 7.77 4.26
CA SER A 103 16.79 8.20 2.96
C SER A 103 17.06 9.69 2.92
#